data_AF-A0A1S7QU38-F1
#
_entry.id   AF-A0A1S7QU38-F1
#
_cell.length_a   1.000
_cell.length_b   1.000
_cell.length_c   1.000
_cell.angle_alpha   90.00
_cell.angle_beta   90.00
_cell.angle_gamma   90.00
#
_symmetry.space_group_name_H-M   'P 1'
#
loop_
_entity.id
_entity.type
_entity.pdbx_description
1 polymer ?
#
loop_
_entity_poly.entity_id
_entity_poly.type
_entity_poly.pdbx_seq_one_letter_code
_entity_poly.pdbx_strand_id
1 'polypeptide(L)'
;MTERINAATATATSGTFSPTGDFSIQADIPIGSSAVINVEGQVDAAAPWVSLGGISASTIPPVRRFAKCTNVRLTLSGNNDGKTIKAWSAE
;
A
#
# COMPACT_ATOMS: atom_id res chain seq x y z
N MET A 1 8.05 11.87 1.79
CA MET A 1 7.49 10.50 1.86
C MET A 1 7.16 10.18 3.30
N THR A 2 6.00 9.59 3.55
CA THR A 2 5.54 9.18 4.88
C THR A 2 5.44 7.66 4.92
N GLU A 3 6.06 7.02 5.91
CA GLU A 3 5.96 5.56 6.11
C GLU A 3 4.53 5.19 6.52
N ARG A 4 3.98 4.16 5.88
CA ARG A 4 2.60 3.68 6.08
C ARG A 4 2.56 2.23 6.55
N ILE A 5 3.48 1.40 6.08
CA ILE A 5 3.69 0.03 6.54
C ILE A 5 5.17 -0.20 6.79
N ASN A 6 5.46 -0.91 7.87
CA ASN A 6 6.75 -1.50 8.22
C ASN A 6 6.47 -2.72 9.08
N ALA A 7 6.34 -3.88 8.44
CA ALA A 7 5.83 -5.08 9.09
C ALA A 7 6.53 -6.34 8.56
N ALA A 8 6.66 -7.33 9.44
CA ALA A 8 7.11 -8.69 9.12
C ALA A 8 6.00 -9.74 9.31
N THR A 9 4.78 -9.29 9.61
CA THR A 9 3.60 -10.15 9.75
C THR A 9 3.03 -10.53 8.38
N ALA A 10 2.27 -11.63 8.33
CA ALA A 10 1.62 -12.08 7.10
C ALA A 10 0.63 -11.06 6.53
N THR A 11 0.01 -10.27 7.40
CA THR A 11 -0.88 -9.16 7.06
C THR A 11 -0.62 -7.95 7.93
N ALA A 12 -0.94 -6.76 7.42
CA ALA A 12 -0.95 -5.51 8.17
C ALA A 12 -1.86 -4.50 7.46
N THR A 13 -2.39 -3.52 8.19
CA THR A 13 -3.21 -2.44 7.62
C THR A 13 -2.69 -1.11 8.17
N SER A 14 -2.42 -0.15 7.28
CA SER A 14 -2.02 1.19 7.70
C SER A 14 -3.20 1.96 8.31
N GLY A 15 -2.90 3.05 9.01
CA GLY A 15 -3.93 4.08 9.25
C GLY A 15 -4.44 4.67 7.93
N THR A 16 -5.68 5.14 7.95
CA THR A 16 -6.28 5.89 6.83
C THR A 16 -5.57 7.23 6.64
N PHE A 17 -5.43 7.65 5.39
CA PHE A 17 -4.93 8.97 5.02
C PHE A 17 -5.72 9.55 3.84
N SER A 18 -5.69 10.88 3.73
CA SER A 18 -6.46 11.63 2.75
C SER A 18 -5.52 12.52 1.92
N PRO A 19 -5.03 12.01 0.77
CA PRO A 19 -4.26 12.80 -0.17
C PRO A 19 -4.99 14.10 -0.58
N THR A 20 -4.26 15.22 -0.58
CA THR A 20 -4.73 16.51 -1.10
C THR A 20 -4.75 16.53 -2.63
N GLY A 21 -3.90 15.73 -3.29
CA GLY A 21 -3.78 15.61 -4.74
C GLY A 21 -3.58 14.16 -5.21
N ASP A 22 -3.08 14.01 -6.44
CA ASP A 22 -2.56 12.73 -6.91
C ASP A 22 -1.40 12.29 -6.01
N PHE A 23 -1.29 10.99 -5.78
CA PHE A 23 -0.30 10.46 -4.85
C PHE A 23 0.44 9.28 -5.46
N SER A 24 1.62 9.00 -4.91
CA SER A 24 2.41 7.83 -5.27
C SER A 24 2.64 6.95 -4.06
N ILE A 25 2.57 5.64 -4.26
CA ILE A 25 2.97 4.64 -3.28
C ILE A 25 4.25 3.99 -3.79
N GLN A 26 5.26 3.93 -2.93
CA GLN A 26 6.49 3.16 -3.14
C GLN A 26 6.53 2.05 -2.09
N ALA A 27 6.93 0.85 -2.50
CA ALA A 27 7.15 -0.26 -1.58
C ALA A 27 8.58 -0.81 -1.69
N ASP A 28 9.07 -1.33 -0.58
CA ASP A 28 10.25 -2.18 -0.53
C ASP A 28 9.77 -3.59 -0.19
N ILE A 29 9.79 -4.45 -1.21
CA ILE A 29 9.38 -5.86 -1.14
C ILE A 29 10.57 -6.67 -1.65
N PRO A 30 11.24 -7.45 -0.80
CA PRO A 30 12.39 -8.24 -1.21
C PRO A 30 12.05 -9.21 -2.35
N ILE A 31 13.00 -9.40 -3.26
CA ILE A 31 12.87 -10.36 -4.36
C ILE A 31 12.51 -11.75 -3.81
N GLY A 32 11.59 -12.42 -4.49
CA GLY A 32 11.08 -13.74 -4.12
C GLY A 32 10.13 -13.74 -2.91
N SER A 33 9.72 -12.59 -2.38
CA SER A 33 8.58 -12.52 -1.47
C SER A 33 7.26 -12.64 -2.23
N SER A 34 6.28 -13.33 -1.64
CA SER A 34 4.89 -13.35 -2.09
C SER A 34 4.06 -12.19 -1.53
N ALA A 35 4.68 -11.27 -0.80
CA ALA A 35 4.01 -10.12 -0.22
C ALA A 35 3.45 -9.18 -1.30
N VAL A 36 2.27 -8.64 -1.02
CA VAL A 36 1.60 -7.61 -1.82
C VAL A 36 1.17 -6.48 -0.91
N ILE A 37 1.55 -5.25 -1.28
CA ILE A 37 0.97 -4.03 -0.73
C ILE A 37 -0.20 -3.63 -1.63
N ASN A 38 -1.42 -3.81 -1.13
CA ASN A 38 -2.63 -3.34 -1.81
C ASN A 38 -2.92 -1.90 -1.40
N VAL A 39 -3.34 -1.10 -2.37
CA VAL A 39 -3.81 0.27 -2.18
C VAL A 39 -5.33 0.23 -2.26
N GLU A 40 -5.99 0.63 -1.18
CA GLU A 40 -7.44 0.62 -1.09
C GLU A 40 -7.96 2.05 -0.93
N GLY A 41 -9.06 2.34 -1.64
CA GLY A 41 -9.73 3.62 -1.62
C GLY A 41 -11.16 3.50 -1.11
N GLN A 42 -11.65 4.58 -0.53
CA GLN A 42 -13.01 4.71 -0.03
C GLN A 42 -13.46 6.17 -0.22
N VAL A 43 -14.69 6.40 -0.70
CA VAL A 43 -15.17 7.75 -1.04
C VAL A 43 -15.63 8.56 0.18
N ASP A 44 -16.14 7.88 1.20
CA ASP A 44 -16.53 8.40 2.52
C ASP A 44 -16.38 7.29 3.57
N ALA A 45 -16.56 7.57 4.86
CA ALA A 45 -16.34 6.55 5.92
C ALA A 45 -17.36 5.40 5.95
N ALA A 46 -18.50 5.51 5.26
CA ALA A 46 -19.56 4.50 5.22
C ALA A 46 -19.48 3.57 4.00
N ALA A 47 -18.82 4.00 2.91
CA ALA A 47 -18.65 3.18 1.71
C ALA A 47 -17.74 1.96 1.95
N PRO A 48 -17.83 0.86 1.18
CA PRO A 48 -16.85 -0.22 1.27
C PRO A 48 -15.48 0.22 0.75
N TRP A 49 -14.41 -0.40 1.27
CA TRP A 49 -13.06 -0.26 0.72
C TRP A 49 -12.95 -1.00 -0.60
N VAL A 50 -12.37 -0.34 -1.61
CA VAL A 50 -12.18 -0.90 -2.95
C VAL A 50 -10.70 -0.92 -3.29
N SER A 51 -10.22 -2.03 -3.84
CA SER A 51 -8.83 -2.14 -4.32
C SER A 51 -8.62 -1.25 -5.54
N LEU A 52 -7.65 -0.34 -5.45
CA LEU A 52 -7.21 0.54 -6.55
C LEU A 52 -6.03 -0.05 -7.32
N GLY A 53 -5.29 -0.97 -6.70
CA GLY A 53 -4.12 -1.62 -7.27
C GLY A 53 -3.21 -2.20 -6.20
N GLY A 54 -2.11 -2.81 -6.63
CA GLY A 54 -1.14 -3.40 -5.71
C GLY A 54 0.29 -3.33 -6.21
N ILE A 55 1.24 -3.37 -5.27
CA ILE A 55 2.67 -3.43 -5.52
C ILE A 55 3.17 -4.75 -4.93
N SER A 56 3.92 -5.50 -5.74
CA SER A 56 4.55 -6.77 -5.39
C SER A 56 6.03 -6.72 -5.74
N ALA A 57 6.78 -7.76 -5.38
CA ALA A 57 8.18 -7.93 -5.76
C ALA A 57 8.43 -7.88 -7.29
N SER A 58 7.40 -8.11 -8.12
CA SER A 58 7.49 -8.06 -9.59
C SER A 58 7.14 -6.69 -10.20
N THR A 59 6.75 -5.71 -9.38
CA THR A 59 6.43 -4.36 -9.86
C THR A 59 7.73 -3.57 -10.07
N ILE A 60 8.03 -3.17 -11.31
CA ILE A 60 9.28 -2.46 -11.67
C ILE A 60 8.94 -1.16 -12.41
N PRO A 61 9.34 0.03 -11.91
CA PRO A 61 9.85 0.26 -10.55
C PRO A 61 8.79 -0.07 -9.48
N PRO A 62 9.15 -0.33 -8.21
CA PRO A 62 8.18 -0.66 -7.14
C PRO A 62 7.45 0.58 -6.64
N VAL A 63 6.93 1.38 -7.59
CA VAL A 63 6.24 2.64 -7.40
C VAL A 63 5.01 2.65 -8.30
N ARG A 64 3.87 3.10 -7.78
CA ARG A 64 2.67 3.37 -8.56
C ARG A 64 2.10 4.74 -8.21
N ARG A 65 1.58 5.43 -9.22
CA ARG A 65 0.86 6.69 -9.08
C ARG A 65 -0.64 6.45 -9.19
N PHE A 66 -1.41 7.14 -8.36
CA PHE A 66 -2.86 7.03 -8.27
C PHE A 66 -3.48 8.43 -8.32
N ALA A 67 -4.68 8.50 -8.90
CA ALA A 67 -5.49 9.71 -8.83
C ALA A 67 -5.95 9.96 -7.39
N LYS A 68 -6.16 11.23 -7.05
CA LYS A 68 -6.67 11.64 -5.73
C LYS A 68 -7.88 10.81 -5.29
N CYS A 69 -7.86 10.33 -4.05
CA CYS A 69 -8.96 9.64 -3.38
C CYS A 69 -9.20 10.24 -1.99
N THR A 70 -10.46 10.27 -1.53
CA THR A 70 -10.84 10.89 -0.24
C THR A 70 -10.18 10.18 0.94
N ASN A 71 -10.37 8.86 1.03
CA ASN A 71 -9.77 8.01 2.04
C ASN A 71 -8.96 6.92 1.35
N VAL A 72 -7.72 6.75 1.79
CA VAL A 72 -6.80 5.73 1.30
C VAL A 72 -6.22 4.98 2.49
N ARG A 73 -6.01 3.68 2.33
CA ARG A 73 -5.20 2.87 3.24
C ARG A 73 -4.36 1.88 2.45
N LEU A 74 -3.29 1.40 3.07
CA LEU A 74 -2.49 0.30 2.54
C LEU A 74 -2.78 -0.96 3.34
N THR A 75 -2.90 -2.09 2.64
CA THR A 75 -2.95 -3.41 3.28
C THR A 75 -1.81 -4.28 2.77
N LEU A 76 -1.13 -4.96 3.68
CA LEU A 76 -0.16 -6.00 3.39
C LEU A 76 -0.88 -7.34 3.41
N SER A 77 -0.62 -8.17 2.41
CA SER A 77 -1.03 -9.57 2.37
C SER A 77 0.08 -10.47 1.81
N GLY A 78 -0.01 -11.77 2.04
CA GLY A 78 0.86 -12.77 1.40
C GLY A 78 2.30 -12.84 1.92
N ASN A 79 2.64 -12.14 3.00
CA ASN A 79 3.99 -12.14 3.60
C ASN A 79 4.22 -13.34 4.53
N ASN A 80 3.97 -14.54 4.03
CA ASN A 80 4.10 -15.79 4.81
C ASN A 80 5.57 -16.17 5.08
N ASP A 81 6.51 -15.57 4.33
CA ASP A 81 7.95 -15.74 4.50
C ASP A 81 8.53 -14.83 5.61
N GLY A 82 7.69 -14.01 6.26
CA GLY A 82 8.08 -13.21 7.43
C GLY A 82 9.12 -12.14 7.13
N LYS A 83 9.25 -11.74 5.86
CA LYS A 83 10.21 -10.71 5.46
C LYS A 83 9.72 -9.34 5.90
N THR A 84 10.65 -8.42 6.14
CA THR A 84 10.29 -7.04 6.42
C THR A 84 9.81 -6.37 5.14
N ILE A 85 8.56 -5.93 5.13
CA ILE A 85 7.94 -5.18 4.04
C ILE A 85 7.72 -3.75 4.49
N LYS A 86 8.09 -2.80 3.64
CA LYS A 86 7.86 -1.38 3.90
C LYS A 86 7.11 -0.72 2.75
N ALA A 87 6.29 0.27 3.08
CA ALA A 87 5.62 1.09 2.08
C ALA A 87 5.50 2.54 2.55
N TRP A 88 5.67 3.47 1.60
CA TRP A 88 5.60 4.90 1.83
C TRP A 88 4.64 5.55 0.84
N SER A 89 3.99 6.62 1.28
CA SER A 89 3.20 7.50 0.41
C SER A 89 3.93 8.83 0.18
N ALA A 90 3.78 9.42 -1.00
CA ALA A 90 4.16 10.79 -1.31
C ALA A 90 3.07 11.47 -2.15
N GLU A 91 3.01 12.80 -2.05
CA GLU A 91 2.28 13.70 -2.95
C GLU A 91 3.27 14.57 -3.71
#